data_AF-A0A2V6MMR2-F1
#
_entry.id   AF-A0A2V6MMR2-F1
#
_cell.length_a   1.000
_cell.length_b   1.000
_cell.length_c   1.000
_cell.angle_alpha   90.00
_cell.angle_beta   90.00
_cell.angle_gamma   90.00
#
_symmetry.space_group_name_H-M   'P 1'
#
loop_
_entity.id
_entity.type
_entity.pdbx_description
1 polymer ?
#
loop_
_entity_poly.entity_id
_entity_poly.type
_entity_poly.pdbx_seq_one_letter_code
_entity_poly.pdbx_strand_id
1 'polypeptide(L)'
;MNKCHLNTELSSHEGTRRQFNGSKAVIKLGIDVHQDFYVVVIQEGGTNPKPAQRVRKEAFLHWVAKLKQERAEVHAVYEACGFGFGLQRQLTALGIQCQVVCPQKLDEGNKRVNTDGLDAKALCLKLDRFVQGNRDALAIIRIPTQEEEQKRAIPSPARSCVRWWSG
;
A
#
# COMPACT_ATOMS: atom_id res chain seq x y z
N MET A 1 -44.78 -24.04 50.98
CA MET A 1 -43.68 -24.75 50.27
C MET A 1 -43.01 -23.78 49.30
N ASN A 2 -42.17 -22.84 49.76
CA ASN A 2 -40.70 -22.97 49.87
C ASN A 2 -40.04 -23.61 48.64
N LYS A 3 -39.35 -22.81 47.82
CA LYS A 3 -37.88 -22.65 47.89
C LYS A 3 -37.39 -21.49 47.02
N CYS A 4 -36.72 -20.55 47.67
CA CYS A 4 -35.76 -19.65 47.05
C CYS A 4 -34.53 -20.44 46.59
N HIS A 5 -33.89 -20.01 45.50
CA HIS A 5 -32.44 -20.13 45.34
C HIS A 5 -31.93 -18.87 44.63
N LEU A 6 -31.12 -18.11 45.36
CA LEU A 6 -30.20 -17.09 44.87
C LEU A 6 -28.84 -17.76 44.66
N ASN A 7 -28.22 -17.51 43.50
CA ASN A 7 -26.79 -17.60 43.20
C ASN A 7 -26.62 -17.49 41.67
N THR A 8 -25.60 -16.90 41.08
CA THR A 8 -24.48 -16.07 41.49
C THR A 8 -23.94 -15.53 40.16
N GLU A 9 -23.38 -14.33 40.20
CA GLU A 9 -22.68 -13.63 39.13
C GLU A 9 -21.73 -14.53 38.34
N LEU A 10 -21.68 -14.37 37.01
CA LEU A 10 -20.45 -14.49 36.25
C LEU A 10 -20.53 -13.55 35.03
N SER A 11 -19.85 -12.42 35.20
CA SER A 11 -19.38 -11.55 34.14
C SER A 11 -18.64 -12.38 33.08
N SER A 12 -18.97 -12.19 31.82
CA SER A 12 -18.12 -12.64 30.72
C SER A 12 -18.13 -11.58 29.65
N HIS A 13 -16.95 -10.98 29.52
CA HIS A 13 -16.54 -10.09 28.45
C HIS A 13 -16.77 -10.77 27.10
N GLU A 14 -17.90 -10.51 26.45
CA GLU A 14 -18.03 -10.78 25.03
C GLU A 14 -17.64 -9.51 24.28
N GLY A 15 -16.37 -9.53 23.88
CA GLY A 15 -15.69 -8.47 23.16
C GLY A 15 -16.50 -7.99 21.97
N THR A 16 -16.58 -6.66 21.88
CA THR A 16 -16.89 -5.82 20.73
C THR A 16 -17.16 -6.61 19.45
N ARG A 17 -18.43 -7.02 19.27
CA ARG A 17 -18.99 -7.42 17.98
C ARG A 17 -18.79 -6.23 17.03
N ARG A 18 -17.66 -6.23 16.30
CA ARG A 18 -17.43 -5.26 15.23
C ARG A 18 -18.54 -5.47 14.22
N GLN A 19 -19.52 -4.58 14.23
CA GLN A 19 -20.52 -4.44 13.19
C GLN A 19 -19.77 -4.35 11.86
N PHE A 20 -19.84 -5.40 11.05
CA PHE A 20 -19.54 -5.33 9.64
C PHE A 20 -20.69 -4.54 9.00
N ASN A 21 -20.62 -3.21 9.10
CA ASN A 21 -21.37 -2.35 8.20
C ASN A 21 -21.01 -2.76 6.78
N GLY A 22 -22.00 -2.82 5.88
CA GLY A 22 -21.86 -3.13 4.44
C GLY A 22 -20.99 -2.16 3.62
N SER A 23 -20.08 -1.45 4.27
CA SER A 23 -18.95 -0.77 3.65
C SER A 23 -18.00 -1.82 3.07
N LYS A 24 -17.86 -1.81 1.74
CA LYS A 24 -16.89 -2.61 0.99
C LYS A 24 -15.51 -2.53 1.66
N ALA A 25 -14.82 -3.67 1.74
CA ALA A 25 -13.49 -3.71 2.32
C ALA A 25 -12.54 -2.78 1.54
N VAL A 26 -11.87 -1.88 2.27
CA VAL A 26 -10.77 -1.08 1.71
C VAL A 26 -9.55 -2.00 1.60
N ILE A 27 -8.98 -2.08 0.40
CA ILE A 27 -7.78 -2.84 0.10
C ILE A 27 -6.63 -1.85 -0.07
N LYS A 28 -5.51 -2.11 0.61
CA LYS A 28 -4.29 -1.32 0.53
C LYS A 28 -3.17 -2.19 -0.02
N LEU A 29 -2.42 -1.65 -0.96
CA LEU A 29 -1.32 -2.33 -1.66
C LEU A 29 -0.03 -1.56 -1.41
N GLY A 30 0.97 -2.20 -0.82
CA GLY A 30 2.35 -1.72 -0.85
C GLY A 30 3.12 -2.47 -1.92
N ILE A 31 3.80 -1.74 -2.80
CA ILE A 31 4.45 -2.29 -3.99
C ILE A 31 5.92 -1.88 -3.99
N ASP A 32 6.80 -2.87 -4.07
CA ASP A 32 8.20 -2.68 -4.45
C ASP A 32 8.37 -3.00 -5.94
N VAL A 33 9.02 -2.07 -6.66
CA VAL A 33 9.10 -2.07 -8.12
C VAL A 33 10.47 -2.53 -8.57
N HIS A 34 10.54 -3.77 -9.08
CA HIS A 34 11.73 -4.30 -9.72
C HIS A 34 11.63 -4.28 -11.25
N GLN A 35 12.73 -4.66 -11.89
CA GLN A 35 12.85 -4.70 -13.35
C GLN A 35 11.84 -5.66 -14.01
N ASP A 36 11.67 -6.87 -13.47
CA ASP A 36 10.86 -7.92 -14.11
C ASP A 36 9.56 -8.27 -13.35
N PHE A 37 9.46 -7.86 -12.09
CA PHE A 37 8.35 -8.20 -11.22
C PHE A 37 8.06 -7.08 -10.23
N TYR A 38 6.90 -7.16 -9.59
CA TYR A 38 6.52 -6.37 -8.44
C TYR A 38 6.50 -7.27 -7.20
N VAL A 39 6.99 -6.77 -6.07
CA VAL A 39 6.71 -7.39 -4.77
C VAL A 39 5.55 -6.63 -4.16
N VAL A 40 4.47 -7.35 -3.86
CA VAL A 40 3.21 -6.74 -3.44
C VAL A 40 2.83 -7.27 -2.07
N VAL A 41 2.48 -6.36 -1.19
CA VAL A 41 1.87 -6.65 0.12
C VAL A 41 0.47 -6.07 0.15
N ILE A 42 -0.49 -6.89 0.60
CA ILE A 42 -1.91 -6.56 0.60
C ILE A 42 -2.40 -6.48 2.04
N GLN A 43 -3.18 -5.45 2.34
CA GLN A 43 -3.92 -5.34 3.58
C GLN A 43 -5.40 -5.09 3.28
N GLU A 44 -6.29 -5.89 3.86
CA GLU A 44 -7.73 -5.84 3.62
C GLU A 44 -8.45 -5.46 4.90
N GLY A 45 -9.36 -4.49 4.87
CA GLY A 45 -10.25 -4.21 6.01
C GLY A 45 -9.55 -3.88 7.33
N GLY A 46 -8.31 -3.37 7.29
CA GLY A 46 -7.53 -3.04 8.49
C GLY A 46 -6.98 -4.26 9.24
N THR A 47 -6.97 -5.46 8.63
CA THR A 47 -6.29 -6.63 9.19
C THR A 47 -4.77 -6.47 9.12
N ASN A 48 -4.01 -7.45 9.63
CA ASN A 48 -2.58 -7.49 9.39
C ASN A 48 -2.29 -7.68 7.89
N PRO A 49 -1.25 -7.03 7.32
CA PRO A 49 -0.82 -7.26 5.95
C PRO A 49 -0.48 -8.74 5.70
N LYS A 50 -0.89 -9.24 4.53
CA LYS A 50 -0.54 -10.57 4.04
C LYS A 50 0.96 -10.65 3.72
N PRO A 51 1.54 -11.86 3.68
CA PRO A 51 2.92 -12.05 3.23
C PRO A 51 3.15 -11.44 1.85
N ALA A 52 4.36 -10.93 1.62
CA ALA A 52 4.75 -10.36 0.34
C ALA A 52 4.67 -11.41 -0.79
N GLN A 53 4.15 -11.00 -1.94
CA GLN A 53 3.99 -11.85 -3.12
C GLN A 53 4.73 -11.25 -4.29
N ARG A 54 5.46 -12.09 -5.03
CA ARG A 54 6.11 -11.70 -6.29
C ARG A 54 5.12 -11.90 -7.44
N VAL A 55 4.80 -10.82 -8.13
CA VAL A 55 3.84 -10.83 -9.24
C VAL A 55 4.52 -10.26 -10.48
N ARG A 56 4.39 -10.94 -11.62
CA ARG A 56 4.88 -10.40 -12.91
C ARG A 56 4.07 -9.16 -13.29
N LYS A 57 4.70 -8.22 -14.00
CA LYS A 57 4.11 -6.92 -14.31
C LYS A 57 2.80 -7.04 -15.10
N GLU A 58 2.73 -7.96 -16.05
CA GLU A 58 1.54 -8.20 -16.87
C GLU A 58 0.41 -8.83 -16.04
N ALA A 59 0.76 -9.79 -15.19
CA ALA A 59 -0.20 -10.46 -14.32
C ALA A 59 -0.77 -9.50 -13.26
N PHE A 60 0.06 -8.56 -12.78
CA PHE A 60 -0.32 -7.60 -11.75
C PHE A 60 -1.48 -6.69 -12.18
N LEU A 61 -1.42 -6.12 -13.39
CA LEU A 61 -2.47 -5.22 -13.87
C LEU A 61 -3.83 -5.93 -13.98
N HIS A 62 -3.84 -7.16 -14.51
CA HIS A 62 -5.06 -7.97 -14.59
C HIS A 62 -5.61 -8.32 -13.20
N TRP A 63 -4.71 -8.69 -12.29
CA TRP A 63 -5.07 -9.06 -10.92
C TRP A 63 -5.68 -7.88 -10.16
N VAL A 64 -5.06 -6.71 -10.27
CA VAL A 64 -5.53 -5.49 -9.60
C VAL A 64 -6.84 -4.96 -10.22
N ALA A 65 -7.01 -5.09 -11.54
CA ALA A 65 -8.29 -4.78 -12.20
C ALA A 65 -9.43 -5.66 -11.66
N LYS A 66 -9.16 -6.95 -11.41
CA LYS A 66 -10.14 -7.87 -10.80
C LYS A 66 -10.53 -7.44 -9.39
N LEU A 67 -9.56 -7.08 -8.54
CA LEU A 67 -9.85 -6.55 -7.19
C LEU A 67 -10.76 -5.32 -7.24
N LYS A 68 -10.54 -4.43 -8.21
CA LYS A 68 -11.40 -3.26 -8.40
C LYS A 68 -12.82 -3.63 -8.83
N GLN A 69 -12.99 -4.64 -9.68
CA GLN A 69 -14.29 -5.14 -10.14
C GLN A 69 -15.10 -5.79 -9.02
N GLU A 70 -14.45 -6.40 -8.04
CA GLU A 70 -15.06 -6.92 -6.80
C GLU A 70 -15.57 -5.79 -5.88
N ARG A 71 -15.64 -4.57 -6.42
CA ARG A 71 -16.14 -3.34 -5.82
C ARG A 71 -15.36 -2.91 -4.57
N ALA A 72 -14.13 -3.37 -4.41
CA ALA A 72 -13.24 -2.89 -3.36
C ALA A 72 -12.77 -1.46 -3.64
N GLU A 73 -12.62 -0.69 -2.57
CA GLU A 73 -11.86 0.56 -2.63
C GLU A 73 -10.38 0.21 -2.54
N VAL A 74 -9.63 0.38 -3.62
CA VAL A 74 -8.22 -0.01 -3.71
C VAL A 74 -7.34 1.23 -3.65
N HIS A 75 -6.41 1.22 -2.71
CA HIS A 75 -5.33 2.18 -2.55
C HIS A 75 -4.00 1.46 -2.78
N ALA A 76 -3.05 2.12 -3.44
CA ALA A 76 -1.76 1.56 -3.76
C ALA A 76 -0.65 2.58 -3.49
N VAL A 77 0.50 2.10 -3.03
CA VAL A 77 1.69 2.94 -2.83
C VAL A 77 2.94 2.23 -3.32
N TYR A 78 3.83 2.99 -3.94
CA TYR A 78 5.17 2.53 -4.29
C TYR A 78 6.19 3.67 -4.21
N GLU A 79 7.48 3.33 -4.12
CA GLU A 79 8.54 4.33 -4.09
C GLU A 79 8.97 4.77 -5.50
N ALA A 80 9.24 6.06 -5.66
CA ALA A 80 9.77 6.59 -6.90
C ALA A 80 11.12 5.93 -7.21
N CYS A 81 11.17 5.23 -8.34
CA CYS A 81 12.33 4.48 -8.80
C CYS A 81 12.73 4.93 -10.21
N GLY A 82 13.91 4.50 -10.66
CA GLY A 82 14.42 4.82 -12.00
C GLY A 82 13.59 4.28 -13.17
N PHE A 83 12.50 3.55 -12.89
CA PHE A 83 11.59 2.98 -13.89
C PHE A 83 10.43 3.92 -14.28
N GLY A 84 10.38 5.13 -13.74
CA GLY A 84 9.41 6.16 -14.09
C GLY A 84 8.02 6.00 -13.45
N PHE A 85 7.02 6.70 -14.00
CA PHE A 85 5.67 6.79 -13.41
C PHE A 85 4.57 6.02 -14.16
N GLY A 86 4.95 5.13 -15.07
CA GLY A 86 4.00 4.35 -15.87
C GLY A 86 3.01 3.54 -15.04
N LEU A 87 3.49 2.89 -13.98
CA LEU A 87 2.67 2.09 -13.07
C LEU A 87 1.58 2.93 -12.38
N GLN A 88 1.94 4.10 -11.87
CA GLN A 88 0.99 5.03 -11.25
C GLN A 88 -0.15 5.39 -12.21
N ARG A 89 0.20 5.70 -13.46
CA ARG A 89 -0.77 6.06 -14.49
C ARG A 89 -1.69 4.91 -14.85
N GLN A 90 -1.13 3.71 -15.01
CA GLN A 90 -1.89 2.49 -15.31
C GLN A 90 -2.89 2.18 -14.18
N LEU A 91 -2.47 2.27 -12.93
CA LEU A 91 -3.35 2.07 -11.77
C LEU A 91 -4.43 3.17 -11.68
N THR A 92 -4.06 4.42 -11.92
CA THR A 92 -5.01 5.54 -11.93
C THR A 92 -6.06 5.38 -13.03
N ALA A 93 -5.68 4.91 -14.22
CA ALA A 93 -6.59 4.62 -15.33
C ALA A 93 -7.61 3.51 -14.98
N LEU A 94 -7.25 2.60 -14.07
CA LEU A 94 -8.15 1.57 -13.53
C LEU A 94 -9.02 2.10 -12.36
N GLY A 95 -8.94 3.39 -12.03
CA GLY A 95 -9.69 4.01 -10.93
C GLY A 95 -9.15 3.66 -9.54
N ILE A 96 -7.85 3.37 -9.45
CA ILE A 96 -7.16 3.02 -8.19
C ILE A 96 -6.37 4.24 -7.73
N GLN A 97 -6.47 4.54 -6.44
CA GLN A 97 -5.72 5.63 -5.86
C GLN A 97 -4.29 5.16 -5.64
N CYS A 98 -3.36 5.60 -6.50
CA CYS A 98 -1.96 5.24 -6.43
C CYS A 98 -1.11 6.43 -6.01
N GLN A 99 -0.54 6.38 -4.81
CA GLN A 99 0.42 7.34 -4.29
C GLN A 99 1.84 6.89 -4.65
N VAL A 100 2.71 7.84 -4.98
CA VAL A 100 4.15 7.57 -5.14
C VAL A 100 4.86 8.38 -4.09
N VAL A 101 5.81 7.76 -3.41
CA VAL A 101 6.57 8.42 -2.34
C VAL A 101 8.04 8.57 -2.71
N CYS A 102 8.71 9.53 -2.07
CA CYS A 102 10.17 9.60 -2.08
C CYS A 102 10.73 8.25 -1.60
N PRO A 103 11.73 7.67 -2.28
CA PRO A 103 12.38 6.46 -1.80
C PRO A 103 13.04 6.75 -0.47
N GLN A 104 12.78 5.88 0.49
CA GLN A 104 13.29 5.99 1.84
C GLN A 104 14.27 4.84 2.07
N LYS A 105 15.31 5.08 2.87
CA LYS A 105 16.06 3.95 3.43
C LYS A 105 15.16 3.28 4.46
N LEU A 106 14.43 2.25 4.05
CA LEU A 106 13.59 1.47 4.96
C LEU A 106 14.43 0.42 5.72
N ASP A 107 15.67 0.14 5.27
CA ASP A 107 16.69 -0.59 6.03
C ASP A 107 17.65 0.38 6.74
N GLU A 108 17.36 0.68 8.01
CA GLU A 108 18.28 1.41 8.89
C GLU A 108 19.34 0.50 9.54
N GLY A 109 19.26 -0.82 9.31
CA GLY A 109 19.97 -1.83 10.11
C GLY A 109 21.12 -2.57 9.44
N ASN A 110 21.35 -2.43 8.13
CA ASN A 110 22.37 -3.17 7.37
C ASN A 110 22.31 -4.69 7.64
N LYS A 111 21.11 -5.24 7.86
CA LYS A 111 20.94 -6.66 8.08
C LYS A 111 20.76 -7.31 6.72
N ARG A 112 21.72 -8.14 6.30
CA ARG A 112 21.70 -9.00 5.10
C ARG A 112 20.58 -10.05 5.14
N VAL A 113 19.33 -9.63 5.29
CA VAL A 113 18.13 -10.46 5.18
C VAL A 113 17.37 -9.99 3.95
N ASN A 114 16.85 -10.94 3.17
CA ASN A 114 16.09 -10.72 1.93
C ASN A 114 15.03 -9.60 2.14
N THR A 115 15.37 -8.39 1.67
CA THR A 115 14.72 -7.12 2.04
C THR A 115 13.46 -6.87 1.25
N ASP A 116 13.31 -7.53 0.08
CA ASP A 116 12.33 -7.17 -0.93
C ASP A 116 10.87 -7.18 -0.41
N GLY A 117 10.54 -8.04 0.56
CA GLY A 117 9.21 -8.09 1.18
C GLY A 117 8.98 -7.09 2.32
N LEU A 118 10.04 -6.59 2.95
CA LEU A 118 9.97 -5.67 4.08
C LEU A 118 9.62 -4.26 3.63
N ASP A 119 10.21 -3.80 2.54
CA ASP A 119 9.91 -2.49 1.93
C ASP A 119 8.44 -2.39 1.54
N ALA A 120 7.94 -3.36 0.76
CA ALA A 120 6.54 -3.43 0.36
C ALA A 120 5.58 -3.46 1.57
N LYS A 121 5.95 -4.16 2.65
CA LYS A 121 5.14 -4.21 3.89
C LYS A 121 5.15 -2.87 4.61
N ALA A 122 6.30 -2.21 4.74
CA ALA A 122 6.41 -0.91 5.39
C ALA A 122 5.60 0.15 4.64
N LEU A 123 5.65 0.14 3.31
CA LEU A 123 4.82 1.02 2.46
C LEU A 123 3.32 0.76 2.69
N CYS A 124 2.89 -0.50 2.68
CA CYS A 124 1.50 -0.88 2.92
C CYS A 124 0.98 -0.34 4.27
N LEU A 125 1.77 -0.47 5.33
CA LEU A 125 1.43 0.03 6.67
C LEU A 125 1.41 1.57 6.76
N LYS A 126 2.29 2.26 6.04
CA LYS A 126 2.25 3.74 5.96
C LYS A 126 1.01 4.21 5.21
N LEU A 127 0.65 3.53 4.12
CA LEU A 127 -0.57 3.81 3.38
C LEU A 127 -1.82 3.58 4.23
N ASP A 128 -1.85 2.55 5.08
CA ASP A 128 -2.95 2.35 6.02
C ASP A 128 -3.17 3.57 6.93
N ARG A 129 -2.09 4.09 7.54
CA ARG A 129 -2.14 5.30 8.37
C ARG A 129 -2.58 6.53 7.57
N PHE A 130 -2.10 6.66 6.34
CA PHE A 130 -2.47 7.75 5.44
C PHE A 130 -3.97 7.75 5.12
N VAL A 131 -4.50 6.58 4.77
CA VAL A 131 -5.94 6.40 4.48
C VAL A 131 -6.80 6.63 5.73
N GLN A 132 -6.25 6.37 6.93
CA GLN A 132 -6.91 6.69 8.21
C GLN A 132 -6.86 8.20 8.57
N GLY A 133 -6.22 9.04 7.76
CA GLY A 133 -6.19 10.50 7.93
C GLY A 133 -4.84 11.07 8.35
N ASN A 134 -3.84 10.25 8.64
CA ASN A 134 -2.49 10.73 8.94
C ASN A 134 -1.72 11.04 7.65
N ARG A 135 -1.90 12.26 7.15
CA ARG A 135 -1.31 12.71 5.87
C ARG A 135 0.23 12.70 5.89
N ASP A 136 0.84 12.91 7.05
CA ASP A 136 2.29 12.91 7.24
C ASP A 136 2.92 11.51 7.22
N ALA A 137 2.11 10.45 7.19
CA ALA A 137 2.61 9.07 7.11
C ALA A 137 3.30 8.73 5.78
N LEU A 138 3.00 9.48 4.71
CA LEU A 138 3.58 9.29 3.38
C LEU A 138 4.25 10.56 2.89
N ALA A 139 5.50 10.44 2.46
CA ALA A 139 6.22 11.50 1.75
C ALA A 139 5.85 11.50 0.26
N ILE A 140 4.61 11.89 -0.05
CA ILE A 140 4.04 11.85 -1.41
C ILE A 140 4.78 12.83 -2.33
N ILE A 141 5.11 12.37 -3.53
CA ILE A 141 5.68 13.19 -4.59
C ILE A 141 4.64 13.56 -5.65
N ARG A 142 4.84 14.70 -6.30
CA ARG A 142 4.03 15.08 -7.48
C ARG A 142 4.45 14.22 -8.66
N ILE A 143 3.46 13.60 -9.32
CA ILE A 143 3.70 12.84 -10.55
C ILE A 143 3.74 13.83 -11.71
N PRO A 144 4.85 13.92 -12.45
CA PRO A 144 4.92 14.75 -13.66
C PRO A 144 3.97 14.23 -14.73
N THR A 145 3.70 15.01 -15.77
CA THR A 145 3.07 14.53 -17.02
C THR A 145 4.10 13.86 -17.93
N GLN A 146 3.64 13.06 -18.91
CA GLN A 146 4.56 12.37 -19.84
C GLN A 146 5.42 13.37 -20.62
N GLU A 147 4.84 14.51 -21.00
CA GLU A 147 5.56 15.57 -21.70
C GLU A 147 6.63 16.21 -20.82
N GLU A 148 6.35 16.41 -19.52
CA GLU A 148 7.34 16.88 -18.55
C GLU A 148 8.45 15.85 -18.30
N GLU A 149 8.13 14.55 -18.28
CA GLU A 149 9.13 13.47 -18.23
C GLU A 149 10.04 13.49 -19.46
N GLN A 150 9.48 13.62 -20.67
CA GLN A 150 10.24 13.66 -21.92
C GLN A 150 11.13 14.90 -22.02
N LYS A 151 10.63 16.08 -21.66
CA LYS A 151 11.41 17.33 -21.63
C LYS A 151 12.58 17.27 -20.64
N ARG A 152 12.45 16.49 -19.57
CA ARG A 152 13.45 16.33 -18.51
C ARG A 152 14.37 15.13 -18.70
N ALA A 153 14.10 14.25 -19.68
CA ALA A 153 14.92 13.08 -20.00
C ALA A 153 16.27 13.42 -20.67
N ILE A 154 16.65 14.70 -20.77
CA ILE A 154 17.98 15.12 -21.23
C ILE A 154 19.00 14.75 -20.14
N PRO A 155 19.95 13.84 -20.41
CA PRO A 155 20.74 13.21 -19.36
C PRO A 155 21.89 14.12 -18.91
N SER A 156 21.95 14.45 -17.62
CA SER A 156 23.22 14.73 -16.95
C SER A 156 23.50 13.59 -15.97
N PRO A 157 24.70 12.99 -15.99
CA PRO A 157 24.97 11.77 -15.24
C PRO A 157 24.95 12.04 -13.74
N ALA A 158 24.34 11.12 -13.01
CA ALA A 158 24.39 10.98 -11.55
C ALA A 158 23.72 12.08 -10.71
N ARG A 159 22.38 12.15 -10.73
CA ARG A 159 21.62 12.61 -9.56
C ARG A 159 20.41 11.70 -9.30
N SER A 160 20.28 11.27 -8.05
CA SER A 160 19.17 10.47 -7.51
C SER A 160 17.81 10.98 -7.96
N CYS A 161 16.96 10.07 -8.47
CA CYS A 161 15.58 10.28 -8.96
C CYS A 161 14.75 11.21 -8.04
N VAL A 162 15.00 11.18 -6.73
CA VAL A 162 14.30 11.98 -5.70
C VAL A 162 14.47 13.48 -5.86
N ARG A 163 15.67 13.95 -6.20
CA ARG A 163 15.92 15.40 -6.30
C ARG A 163 15.26 16.03 -7.54
N TRP A 164 14.81 15.21 -8.48
CA TRP A 164 14.25 15.66 -9.76
C TRP A 164 12.76 15.97 -9.74
N TRP A 165 12.03 15.40 -8.77
CA TRP A 165 10.56 15.46 -8.71
C TRP A 165 10.00 16.10 -7.43
N SER A 166 10.89 16.51 -6.51
CA SER A 166 10.54 17.19 -5.24
C SER A 166 10.57 18.73 -5.33
N GLY A 167 10.38 19.30 -6.53
CA GLY A 167 10.43 20.75 -6.80
C GLY A 167 9.08 21.29 -7.22
#